data_AF-A0A9J6CI77-F1
#
_entry.id   AF-A0A9J6CI77-F1
#
_cell.length_a   1.000
_cell.length_b   1.000
_cell.length_c   1.000
_cell.angle_alpha   90.00
_cell.angle_beta   90.00
_cell.angle_gamma   90.00
#
_symmetry.space_group_name_H-M   'P 1'
#
loop_
_entity.id
_entity.type
_entity.pdbx_description
1 polymer ?
#
loop_
_entity_poly.entity_id
_entity_poly.type
_entity_poly.pdbx_seq_one_letter_code
_entity_poly.pdbx_strand_id
1 'polypeptide(L)'
;MSFKIVNNSEKLYFKCPKSLNEKIHLRDNSKSKYLFAFGQLGKSMWKDALSKINFSDFTFFDPYNHETPTEYNSLFDPNLQSYFSRKNIRNHLIKNNLITSQNEIIFSIQEFNNYRKCLYRLKALGAFEDNKRNIDSLNTNRKSFNSIDKNFTVSKRSLNPLRFENVLKDVRIRKANLEAERHMRNLKKVQSYMEKTDNIKKLQELRKNKIYERGLHRNVEITKKRIYVIENLKKRRAQIKKKMLERDGHLKRIRNHQSEPINYIIRCPI
;
A
#
# COMPACT_ATOMS: atom_id res chain seq x y z
N MET A 1 -21.48 2.92 -39.91
CA MET A 1 -21.85 3.71 -38.70
C MET A 1 -23.19 3.23 -38.19
N SER A 2 -23.24 2.66 -37.00
CA SER A 2 -24.24 2.95 -35.95
C SER A 2 -24.07 1.95 -34.81
N PHE A 3 -23.51 2.44 -33.71
CA PHE A 3 -23.60 1.78 -32.41
C PHE A 3 -24.98 2.08 -31.82
N LYS A 4 -25.67 1.06 -31.31
CA LYS A 4 -26.78 1.24 -30.38
C LYS A 4 -26.36 0.68 -29.02
N ILE A 5 -25.97 1.58 -28.14
CA ILE A 5 -25.90 1.32 -26.70
C ILE A 5 -27.36 1.26 -26.22
N VAL A 6 -27.80 0.09 -25.77
CA VAL A 6 -29.05 -0.03 -25.02
C VAL A 6 -28.65 -0.30 -23.58
N ASN A 7 -28.62 0.77 -22.79
CA ASN A 7 -28.65 0.69 -21.34
C ASN A 7 -29.99 0.07 -20.93
N ASN A 8 -29.96 -1.11 -20.33
CA ASN A 8 -31.06 -1.62 -19.50
C ASN A 8 -30.45 -2.34 -18.29
N SER A 9 -29.97 -1.56 -17.34
CA SER A 9 -29.61 -2.04 -16.01
C SER A 9 -30.88 -2.23 -15.16
N GLU A 10 -31.77 -3.14 -15.56
CA GLU A 10 -32.78 -3.66 -14.65
C GLU A 10 -32.10 -4.62 -13.68
N LYS A 11 -31.73 -4.13 -12.50
CA LYS A 11 -31.28 -4.97 -11.40
C LYS A 11 -32.44 -5.85 -10.94
N LEU A 12 -32.41 -7.12 -11.31
CA LEU A 12 -33.34 -8.14 -10.80
C LEU A 12 -32.95 -8.49 -9.36
N TYR A 13 -33.85 -8.18 -8.42
CA TYR A 13 -33.69 -8.56 -7.03
C TYR A 13 -34.32 -9.94 -6.80
N PHE A 14 -33.48 -10.92 -6.45
CA PHE A 14 -33.94 -12.22 -5.97
C PHE A 14 -34.17 -12.14 -4.46
N LYS A 15 -35.40 -12.40 -4.01
CA LYS A 15 -35.68 -12.55 -2.58
C LYS A 15 -35.46 -14.02 -2.23
N CYS A 16 -34.42 -14.29 -1.46
CA CYS A 16 -34.14 -15.65 -1.02
C CYS A 16 -35.30 -16.17 -0.15
N PRO A 17 -35.84 -17.37 -0.41
CA PRO A 17 -36.92 -17.94 0.39
C PRO A 17 -36.47 -18.12 1.84
N LYS A 18 -37.39 -17.90 2.78
CA LYS A 18 -37.07 -17.95 4.22
C LYS A 18 -37.15 -19.37 4.78
N SER A 19 -37.71 -20.31 4.03
CA SER A 19 -37.82 -21.72 4.39
C SER A 19 -37.64 -22.63 3.17
N LEU A 20 -37.18 -23.87 3.38
CA LEU A 20 -36.88 -24.81 2.29
C LEU A 20 -38.10 -25.19 1.42
N ASN A 21 -39.32 -25.08 1.97
CA ASN A 21 -40.55 -25.51 1.30
C ASN A 21 -41.23 -24.37 0.51
N GLU A 22 -40.67 -23.16 0.56
CA GLU A 22 -41.23 -21.99 -0.10
C GLU A 22 -40.89 -22.03 -1.59
N LYS A 23 -41.91 -22.08 -2.46
CA LYS A 23 -41.73 -22.10 -3.91
C LYS A 23 -41.15 -20.77 -4.39
N ILE A 24 -40.10 -20.82 -5.19
CA ILE A 24 -39.53 -19.63 -5.82
C ILE A 24 -40.49 -19.19 -6.93
N HIS A 25 -41.23 -18.12 -6.68
CA HIS A 25 -42.10 -17.51 -7.69
C HIS A 25 -41.24 -16.73 -8.70
N LEU A 26 -41.06 -17.30 -9.89
CA LEU A 26 -40.48 -16.60 -11.03
C LEU A 26 -41.57 -15.73 -11.66
N ARG A 27 -41.27 -14.47 -11.93
CA ARG A 27 -42.19 -13.57 -12.63
C ARG A 27 -42.08 -13.89 -14.13
N ASP A 28 -43.20 -14.19 -14.79
CA ASP A 28 -43.23 -14.46 -16.23
C ASP A 28 -42.90 -13.19 -17.00
N ASN A 29 -41.62 -13.01 -17.35
CA ASN A 29 -41.19 -11.94 -18.25
C ASN A 29 -41.01 -12.52 -19.66
N SER A 30 -41.92 -12.17 -20.57
CA SER A 30 -41.95 -12.66 -21.97
C SER A 30 -40.70 -12.33 -22.80
N LYS A 31 -39.78 -11.50 -22.27
CA LYS A 31 -38.52 -11.10 -22.93
C LYS A 31 -37.27 -11.82 -22.42
N SER A 32 -37.30 -12.45 -21.25
CA SER A 32 -36.15 -13.19 -20.71
C SER A 32 -36.42 -14.68 -20.75
N LYS A 33 -35.85 -15.39 -21.73
CA LYS A 33 -35.76 -16.86 -21.70
C LYS A 33 -34.89 -17.24 -20.50
N TYR A 34 -35.53 -17.66 -19.40
CA TYR A 34 -34.81 -18.27 -18.28
C TYR A 34 -34.26 -19.63 -18.74
N LEU A 35 -32.94 -19.74 -18.92
CA LEU A 35 -32.27 -21.03 -19.09
C LEU A 35 -31.95 -21.57 -17.69
N PHE A 36 -32.78 -22.48 -17.20
CA PHE A 36 -32.42 -23.33 -16.07
C PHE A 36 -31.48 -24.43 -16.59
N ALA A 37 -30.19 -24.28 -16.31
CA ALA A 37 -29.24 -25.36 -16.55
C ALA A 37 -29.35 -26.37 -15.40
N PHE A 38 -29.96 -27.53 -15.67
CA PHE A 38 -29.85 -28.69 -14.80
C PHE A 38 -28.62 -29.50 -15.23
N GLY A 39 -27.66 -29.69 -14.33
CA GLY A 39 -26.59 -30.67 -14.56
C GLY A 39 -27.15 -32.09 -14.65
N GLN A 40 -26.49 -32.97 -15.39
CA GLN A 40 -26.81 -34.40 -15.33
C GLN A 40 -26.70 -34.90 -13.89
N LEU A 41 -27.71 -35.65 -13.42
CA LEU A 41 -27.70 -36.28 -12.10
C LEU A 41 -26.39 -37.08 -11.91
N GLY A 42 -25.71 -36.83 -10.80
CA GLY A 42 -24.42 -37.46 -10.48
C GLY A 42 -23.18 -36.73 -10.99
N LYS A 43 -23.32 -35.70 -11.83
CA LYS A 43 -22.19 -34.83 -12.24
C LYS A 43 -22.25 -33.51 -11.50
N SER A 44 -21.15 -33.17 -10.82
CA SER A 44 -21.00 -31.86 -10.20
C SER A 44 -20.95 -30.80 -11.30
N MET A 45 -21.98 -29.96 -11.38
CA MET A 45 -22.02 -28.82 -12.31
C MET A 45 -20.79 -27.92 -12.17
N TRP A 46 -20.26 -27.84 -10.95
CA TRP A 46 -19.06 -27.07 -10.65
C TRP A 46 -17.83 -27.70 -11.30
N LYS A 47 -17.65 -29.02 -11.25
CA LYS A 47 -16.46 -29.68 -11.83
C LYS A 47 -16.38 -29.53 -13.35
N ASP A 48 -17.49 -29.69 -14.06
CA ASP A 48 -17.51 -29.60 -15.52
C ASP A 48 -17.39 -28.13 -16.00
N ALA A 49 -18.01 -27.17 -15.28
CA ALA A 49 -17.86 -25.74 -15.54
C ALA A 49 -16.46 -25.20 -15.20
N LEU A 50 -15.83 -25.72 -14.13
CA LEU A 50 -14.46 -25.39 -13.71
C LEU A 50 -13.40 -25.91 -14.68
N SER A 51 -13.66 -26.99 -15.41
CA SER A 51 -12.72 -27.52 -16.42
C SER A 51 -12.64 -26.69 -17.70
N LYS A 52 -13.70 -25.92 -18.02
CA LYS A 52 -13.83 -25.17 -19.28
C LYS A 52 -13.58 -23.67 -19.12
N ILE A 53 -13.61 -23.16 -17.90
CA ILE A 53 -13.34 -21.77 -17.59
C ILE A 53 -12.07 -21.78 -16.74
N ASN A 54 -11.03 -21.04 -17.14
CA ASN A 54 -9.86 -20.71 -16.32
C ASN A 54 -10.30 -19.84 -15.12
N PHE A 55 -11.17 -20.36 -14.26
CA PHE A 55 -11.43 -19.80 -12.96
C PHE A 55 -10.22 -20.15 -12.10
N SER A 56 -9.24 -19.24 -12.13
CA SER A 56 -8.44 -18.94 -10.94
C SER A 56 -9.36 -19.00 -9.73
N ASP A 57 -8.99 -19.83 -8.77
CA ASP A 57 -9.77 -20.25 -7.62
C ASP A 57 -10.54 -19.07 -7.01
N PHE A 58 -11.86 -19.21 -6.90
CA PHE A 58 -12.66 -18.28 -6.09
C PHE A 58 -12.09 -18.28 -4.67
N THR A 59 -11.47 -17.18 -4.27
CA THR A 59 -11.02 -16.99 -2.88
C THR A 59 -11.93 -15.99 -2.19
N PHE A 60 -12.31 -16.26 -0.93
CA PHE A 60 -13.10 -15.34 -0.11
C PHE A 60 -12.47 -13.94 0.05
N PHE A 61 -11.19 -13.80 -0.30
CA PHE A 61 -10.42 -12.57 -0.18
C PHE A 61 -10.41 -11.72 -1.45
N ASP A 62 -10.77 -12.30 -2.59
CA ASP A 62 -10.87 -11.60 -3.86
C ASP A 62 -12.11 -12.07 -4.67
N PRO A 63 -13.30 -11.57 -4.31
CA PRO A 63 -14.55 -11.96 -4.96
C PRO A 63 -14.64 -11.52 -6.43
N TYR A 64 -13.73 -10.66 -6.89
CA TYR A 64 -13.69 -10.15 -8.26
C TYR A 64 -12.52 -10.70 -9.09
N ASN A 65 -11.73 -11.62 -8.51
CA ASN A 65 -10.63 -12.33 -9.17
C ASN A 65 -9.65 -11.38 -9.89
N HIS A 66 -9.35 -10.24 -9.26
CA HIS A 66 -8.37 -9.27 -9.74
C HIS A 66 -6.93 -9.73 -9.52
N GLU A 67 -6.73 -10.69 -8.62
CA GLU A 67 -5.43 -11.26 -8.32
C GLU A 67 -5.15 -12.43 -9.26
N THR A 68 -4.01 -12.37 -9.95
CA THR A 68 -3.53 -13.51 -10.73
C THR A 68 -3.30 -14.70 -9.81
N PRO A 69 -3.61 -15.93 -10.25
CA PRO A 69 -3.39 -17.12 -9.46
C PRO A 69 -1.93 -17.13 -9.00
N THR A 70 -1.74 -17.13 -7.68
CA THR A 70 -0.42 -17.29 -7.10
C THR A 70 0.00 -18.72 -7.40
N GLU A 71 0.86 -18.91 -8.41
CA GLU A 71 1.62 -20.15 -8.56
C GLU A 71 2.35 -20.38 -7.23
N TYR A 72 1.84 -21.35 -6.46
CA TYR A 72 2.37 -21.66 -5.15
C TYR A 72 3.76 -22.24 -5.35
N ASN A 73 4.78 -21.50 -4.91
CA ASN A 73 6.15 -21.97 -4.92
C ASN A 73 6.43 -22.69 -3.60
N SER A 74 6.53 -24.01 -3.68
CA SER A 74 6.75 -24.91 -2.54
C SER A 74 8.03 -24.61 -1.76
N LEU A 75 9.02 -23.94 -2.37
CA LEU A 75 10.28 -23.59 -1.68
C LEU A 75 10.05 -22.64 -0.51
N PHE A 76 8.98 -21.83 -0.54
CA PHE A 76 8.66 -20.92 0.55
C PHE A 76 7.94 -21.58 1.72
N ASP A 77 7.59 -22.87 1.63
CA ASP A 77 6.86 -23.56 2.70
C ASP A 77 7.81 -24.02 3.82
N PRO A 78 7.65 -23.51 5.06
CA PRO A 78 8.46 -23.95 6.19
C PRO A 78 8.32 -25.45 6.48
N ASN A 79 7.17 -26.06 6.19
CA ASN A 79 6.91 -27.46 6.46
C ASN A 79 7.71 -28.39 5.53
N LEU A 80 8.08 -27.90 4.35
CA LEU A 80 8.87 -28.64 3.37
C LEU A 80 10.39 -28.42 3.54
N GLN A 81 10.81 -27.60 4.49
CA GLN A 81 12.22 -27.30 4.72
C GLN A 81 13.05 -28.56 5.01
N SER A 82 12.51 -29.50 5.79
CA SER A 82 13.15 -30.78 6.09
C SER A 82 13.34 -31.65 4.83
N TYR A 83 12.38 -31.60 3.90
CA TYR A 83 12.45 -32.31 2.62
C TYR A 83 13.54 -31.72 1.72
N PHE A 84 13.58 -30.39 1.57
CA PHE A 84 14.58 -29.71 0.75
C PHE A 84 16.00 -29.76 1.34
N SER A 85 16.13 -30.01 2.64
CA SER A 85 17.42 -30.13 3.33
C SER A 85 18.16 -31.45 3.02
N ARG A 86 17.49 -32.44 2.41
CA ARG A 86 18.12 -33.71 2.02
C ARG A 86 19.21 -33.46 0.97
N LYS A 87 20.40 -34.05 1.16
CA LYS A 87 21.60 -33.81 0.33
C LYS A 87 21.34 -33.89 -1.18
N ASN A 88 20.64 -34.92 -1.65
CA ASN A 88 20.38 -35.12 -3.08
C ASN A 88 19.47 -34.03 -3.66
N ILE A 89 18.44 -33.64 -2.92
CA ILE A 89 17.48 -32.61 -3.33
C ILE A 89 18.15 -31.25 -3.28
N ARG A 90 18.87 -30.95 -2.20
CA ARG A 90 19.64 -29.71 -2.07
C ARG A 90 20.64 -29.52 -3.20
N ASN A 91 21.39 -30.57 -3.56
CA ASN A 91 22.33 -30.51 -4.68
C ASN A 91 21.61 -30.23 -6.01
N HIS A 92 20.43 -30.81 -6.21
CA HIS A 92 19.61 -30.55 -7.39
C HIS A 92 19.09 -29.10 -7.43
N LEU A 93 18.62 -28.57 -6.30
CA LEU A 93 18.15 -27.19 -6.18
C LEU A 93 19.27 -26.17 -6.40
N ILE A 94 20.47 -26.43 -5.88
CA ILE A 94 21.67 -25.60 -6.13
C ILE A 94 22.05 -25.65 -7.61
N LYS A 95 22.07 -26.84 -8.22
CA LYS A 95 22.40 -27.01 -9.65
C LYS A 95 21.44 -26.24 -10.57
N ASN A 96 20.17 -26.12 -10.18
CA ASN A 96 19.14 -25.40 -10.92
C ASN A 96 19.03 -23.91 -10.52
N ASN A 97 19.94 -23.38 -9.69
CA ASN A 97 19.93 -21.98 -9.23
C ASN A 97 18.63 -21.55 -8.52
N LEU A 98 17.96 -22.47 -7.84
CA LEU A 98 16.75 -22.17 -7.04
C LEU A 98 17.10 -21.75 -5.61
N ILE A 99 18.24 -22.23 -5.11
CA ILE A 99 18.78 -21.89 -3.79
C ILE A 99 20.27 -21.60 -3.88
N THR A 100 20.78 -20.77 -2.97
CA THR A 100 22.21 -20.48 -2.82
C THR A 100 22.94 -21.63 -2.13
N SER A 101 24.28 -21.63 -2.18
CA SER A 101 25.11 -22.57 -1.41
C SER A 101 24.87 -22.48 0.10
N GLN A 102 24.44 -21.31 0.57
CA GLN A 102 24.06 -21.01 1.95
C GLN A 102 22.61 -21.42 2.30
N ASN A 103 21.93 -22.12 1.38
CA ASN A 103 20.55 -22.61 1.55
C ASN A 103 19.50 -21.48 1.59
N GLU A 104 19.82 -20.33 0.99
CA GLU A 104 18.90 -19.21 0.85
C GLU A 104 18.13 -19.36 -0.47
N ILE A 105 16.84 -19.03 -0.48
CA ILE A 105 16.00 -19.16 -1.67
C ILE A 105 16.23 -17.94 -2.57
N ILE A 106 16.45 -18.18 -3.87
CA ILE A 106 16.55 -17.12 -4.86
C ILE A 106 15.14 -16.83 -5.37
N PHE A 107 14.71 -15.57 -5.33
CA PHE A 107 13.37 -15.16 -5.74
C PHE A 107 13.35 -13.79 -6.39
N SER A 108 12.36 -13.57 -7.24
CA SER A 108 12.04 -12.27 -7.83
C SER A 108 11.31 -11.37 -6.84
N ILE A 109 11.36 -10.05 -7.07
CA ILE A 109 10.62 -9.06 -6.29
C ILE A 109 9.11 -9.33 -6.31
N GLN A 110 8.60 -9.87 -7.42
CA GLN A 110 7.19 -10.21 -7.57
C GLN A 110 6.79 -11.39 -6.67
N GLU A 111 7.59 -12.46 -6.63
CA GLU A 111 7.36 -13.60 -5.74
C GLU A 111 7.44 -13.21 -4.27
N PHE A 112 8.39 -12.34 -3.90
CA PHE A 112 8.49 -11.83 -2.54
C PHE A 112 7.23 -11.05 -2.10
N ASN A 113 6.72 -10.20 -3.00
CA ASN A 113 5.49 -9.44 -2.72
C ASN A 113 4.27 -10.35 -2.58
N ASN A 114 4.18 -11.40 -3.40
CA ASN A 114 3.13 -12.41 -3.32
C ASN A 114 3.20 -13.19 -2.00
N TYR A 115 4.41 -13.61 -1.60
CA TYR A 115 4.63 -14.27 -0.31
C TYR A 115 4.22 -13.38 0.87
N ARG A 116 4.59 -12.09 0.87
CA ARG A 116 4.16 -11.15 1.92
C ARG A 116 2.65 -11.01 1.97
N LYS A 117 1.98 -10.87 0.82
CA LYS A 117 0.50 -10.83 0.76
C LYS A 117 -0.12 -12.09 1.37
N CYS A 118 0.41 -13.27 1.06
CA CYS A 118 -0.04 -14.53 1.63
C CYS A 118 0.11 -14.56 3.16
N LEU A 119 1.28 -14.17 3.69
CA LEU A 119 1.50 -14.08 5.14
C LEU A 119 0.54 -13.11 5.83
N TYR A 120 0.25 -11.97 5.20
CA TYR A 120 -0.74 -11.01 5.73
C TYR A 120 -2.14 -11.63 5.80
N ARG A 121 -2.54 -12.44 4.81
CA ARG A 121 -3.82 -13.17 4.83
C ARG A 121 -3.87 -14.19 5.96
N LEU A 122 -2.83 -15.01 6.11
CA LEU A 122 -2.77 -16.01 7.18
C LEU A 122 -2.82 -15.34 8.57
N LYS A 123 -2.14 -14.21 8.74
CA LYS A 123 -2.19 -13.44 9.99
C LYS A 123 -3.57 -12.82 10.23
N ALA A 124 -4.21 -12.31 9.19
CA ALA A 124 -5.58 -11.80 9.28
C ALA A 124 -6.56 -12.92 9.68
N LEU A 125 -6.46 -14.10 9.06
CA LEU A 125 -7.23 -15.29 9.40
C LEU A 125 -7.03 -15.73 10.85
N GLY A 126 -5.77 -15.81 11.31
CA GLY A 126 -5.47 -16.13 12.71
C GLY A 126 -6.11 -15.13 13.68
N ALA A 127 -6.04 -13.84 13.37
CA ALA A 127 -6.70 -12.80 14.18
C ALA A 127 -8.23 -12.91 14.17
N PHE A 128 -8.84 -13.37 13.07
CA PHE A 128 -10.27 -13.69 13.02
C PHE A 128 -10.62 -14.89 13.90
N GLU A 129 -9.82 -15.95 13.87
CA GLU A 129 -10.03 -17.13 14.72
C GLU A 129 -9.89 -16.79 16.21
N ASP A 130 -8.89 -16.00 16.59
CA ASP A 130 -8.68 -15.57 17.96
C ASP A 130 -9.83 -14.68 18.46
N ASN A 131 -10.34 -13.79 17.60
CA ASN A 131 -11.54 -13.02 17.90
C ASN A 131 -12.78 -13.91 18.06
N LYS A 132 -12.93 -14.94 17.22
CA LYS A 132 -14.03 -15.91 17.33
C LYS A 132 -13.96 -16.69 18.65
N ARG A 133 -12.78 -17.21 19.02
CA ARG A 133 -12.56 -17.89 20.32
C ARG A 133 -12.85 -16.97 21.50
N ASN A 134 -12.49 -15.68 21.42
CA ASN A 134 -12.84 -14.68 22.44
C ASN A 134 -14.35 -14.40 22.52
N ILE A 135 -15.04 -14.36 21.38
CA ILE A 135 -16.50 -14.18 21.37
C ILE A 135 -17.20 -15.41 21.96
N ASP A 136 -16.73 -16.61 21.61
CA ASP A 136 -17.27 -17.87 22.14
C ASP A 136 -17.05 -17.98 23.65
N SER A 137 -15.86 -17.59 24.16
CA SER A 137 -15.58 -17.56 25.60
C SER A 137 -16.40 -16.50 26.34
N LEU A 138 -16.67 -15.33 25.75
CA LEU A 138 -17.58 -14.33 26.31
C LEU A 138 -19.03 -14.84 26.33
N ASN A 139 -19.44 -15.61 25.32
CA ASN A 139 -20.79 -16.18 25.25
C ASN A 139 -21.01 -17.33 26.24
N THR A 140 -20.00 -18.18 26.48
CA THR A 140 -20.08 -19.21 27.53
C THR A 140 -20.15 -18.56 28.92
N ASN A 141 -19.36 -17.52 29.17
CA ASN A 141 -19.44 -16.73 30.40
C ASN A 141 -20.82 -16.07 30.57
N ARG A 142 -21.43 -15.51 29.51
CA ARG A 142 -22.81 -14.99 29.59
C ARG A 142 -23.83 -16.06 29.95
N LYS A 143 -23.70 -17.28 29.41
CA LYS A 143 -24.59 -18.40 29.75
C LYS A 143 -24.46 -18.80 31.23
N SER A 144 -23.25 -18.82 31.78
CA SER A 144 -23.02 -19.15 33.20
C SER A 144 -23.54 -18.04 34.14
N PHE A 145 -23.38 -16.75 33.79
CA PHE A 145 -23.98 -15.65 34.54
C PHE A 145 -25.53 -15.71 34.53
N ASN A 146 -26.15 -16.02 33.39
CA ASN A 146 -27.60 -16.16 33.30
C ASN A 146 -28.16 -17.33 34.13
N SER A 147 -27.40 -18.41 34.32
CA SER A 147 -27.78 -19.50 35.23
C SER A 147 -27.64 -19.12 36.71
N ILE A 148 -26.65 -18.29 37.07
CA ILE A 148 -26.48 -17.78 38.43
C ILE A 148 -27.62 -16.82 38.80
N ASP A 149 -28.05 -15.96 37.88
CA ASP A 149 -29.20 -15.06 38.09
C ASP A 149 -30.51 -15.83 38.33
N LYS A 150 -30.70 -17.00 37.70
CA LYS A 150 -31.86 -17.88 37.93
C LYS A 150 -31.84 -18.53 39.33
N ASN A 151 -30.67 -18.79 39.88
CA ASN A 151 -30.53 -19.29 41.25
C ASN A 151 -30.71 -18.15 42.27
N PHE A 152 -30.29 -16.93 41.93
CA PHE A 152 -30.48 -15.75 42.78
C PHE A 152 -31.96 -15.32 42.86
N THR A 153 -32.77 -15.51 41.81
CA THR A 153 -34.22 -15.22 41.84
C THR A 153 -35.02 -16.13 42.76
N VAL A 154 -34.56 -17.37 43.00
CA VAL A 154 -35.19 -18.29 43.96
C VAL A 154 -34.97 -17.86 45.41
N SER A 155 -33.83 -17.22 45.71
CA SER A 155 -33.49 -16.70 47.05
C SER A 155 -34.14 -15.36 47.41
N LYS A 156 -34.87 -14.70 46.48
CA LYS A 156 -35.51 -13.39 46.72
C LYS A 156 -36.79 -13.44 47.57
N ARG A 157 -37.24 -14.63 47.97
CA ARG A 157 -38.49 -14.79 48.75
C ARG A 157 -38.33 -14.55 50.26
N SER A 158 -37.14 -14.25 50.77
CA SER A 158 -36.90 -14.18 52.23
C SER A 158 -35.99 -13.04 52.71
N LEU A 159 -35.80 -11.94 51.97
CA LEU A 159 -35.01 -10.80 52.47
C LEU A 159 -35.84 -9.52 52.68
N ASN A 160 -35.64 -8.90 53.86
CA ASN A 160 -36.26 -7.65 54.30
C ASN A 160 -36.26 -6.55 53.21
N PRO A 161 -37.42 -5.95 52.88
CA PRO A 161 -37.57 -4.99 51.77
C PRO A 161 -36.61 -3.79 51.81
N LEU A 162 -36.32 -3.27 53.01
CA LEU A 162 -35.43 -2.13 53.23
C LEU A 162 -33.95 -2.41 52.90
N ARG A 163 -33.50 -3.66 53.06
CA ARG A 163 -32.12 -4.05 52.67
C ARG A 163 -31.99 -4.16 51.15
N PHE A 164 -33.06 -4.54 50.46
CA PHE A 164 -33.06 -4.72 49.01
C PHE A 164 -32.94 -3.38 48.27
N GLU A 165 -33.59 -2.32 48.77
CA GLU A 165 -33.54 -1.00 48.14
C GLU A 165 -32.14 -0.35 48.21
N ASN A 166 -31.45 -0.50 49.36
CA ASN A 166 -30.08 -0.01 49.51
C ASN A 166 -29.10 -0.76 48.60
N VAL A 167 -29.24 -2.08 48.48
CA VAL A 167 -28.43 -2.89 47.54
C VAL A 167 -28.68 -2.46 46.09
N LEU A 168 -29.92 -2.18 45.71
CA LEU A 168 -30.23 -1.70 44.35
C LEU A 168 -29.66 -0.31 44.07
N LYS A 169 -29.68 0.59 45.06
CA LYS A 169 -29.03 1.92 44.97
C LYS A 169 -27.52 1.77 44.79
N ASP A 170 -26.87 0.92 45.56
CA ASP A 170 -25.43 0.65 45.44
C ASP A 170 -25.04 0.05 44.08
N VAL A 171 -25.85 -0.88 43.56
CA VAL A 171 -25.62 -1.47 42.23
C VAL A 171 -25.75 -0.41 41.12
N ARG A 172 -26.74 0.49 41.22
CA ARG A 172 -26.89 1.60 40.27
C ARG A 172 -25.69 2.54 40.32
N ILE A 173 -25.24 2.92 41.52
CA ILE A 173 -24.07 3.79 41.71
C ILE A 173 -22.80 3.12 41.15
N ARG A 174 -22.56 1.84 41.46
CA ARG A 174 -21.41 1.10 40.92
C ARG A 174 -21.43 1.02 39.40
N LYS A 175 -22.60 0.78 38.80
CA LYS A 175 -22.75 0.74 37.34
C LYS A 175 -22.46 2.11 36.72
N ALA A 176 -23.00 3.19 37.28
CA ALA A 176 -22.74 4.55 36.82
C ALA A 176 -21.25 4.91 36.92
N ASN A 177 -20.58 4.55 38.02
CA ASN A 177 -19.14 4.77 38.21
C ASN A 177 -18.30 3.99 37.18
N LEU A 178 -18.66 2.74 36.91
CA LEU A 178 -17.99 1.92 35.90
C LEU A 178 -18.15 2.52 34.49
N GLU A 179 -19.34 3.03 34.17
CA GLU A 179 -19.62 3.71 32.90
C GLU A 179 -18.84 5.03 32.79
N ALA A 180 -18.77 5.83 33.85
CA ALA A 180 -17.97 7.05 33.92
C ALA A 180 -16.47 6.76 33.74
N GLU A 181 -15.93 5.72 34.39
CA GLU A 181 -14.54 5.31 34.19
C GLU A 181 -14.26 4.85 32.75
N ARG A 182 -15.19 4.11 32.14
CA ARG A 182 -15.06 3.70 30.73
C ARG A 182 -15.06 4.93 29.82
N HIS A 183 -15.94 5.89 30.08
CA HIS A 183 -15.99 7.15 29.36
C HIS A 183 -14.67 7.91 29.49
N MET A 184 -14.14 8.08 30.70
CA MET A 184 -12.85 8.73 30.95
C MET A 184 -11.68 8.02 30.26
N ARG A 185 -11.66 6.68 30.25
CA ARG A 185 -10.66 5.90 29.51
C ARG A 185 -10.74 6.15 28.01
N ASN A 186 -11.95 6.25 27.46
CA ASN A 186 -12.14 6.53 26.04
C ASN A 186 -11.71 7.96 25.69
N LEU A 187 -12.05 8.96 26.51
CA LEU A 187 -11.59 10.34 26.32
C LEU A 187 -10.06 10.44 26.31
N LYS A 188 -9.37 9.78 27.26
CA LYS A 188 -7.89 9.73 27.27
C LYS A 188 -7.31 9.09 26.01
N LYS A 189 -7.94 8.03 25.50
CA LYS A 189 -7.53 7.40 24.23
C LYS A 189 -7.69 8.38 23.06
N VAL A 190 -8.83 9.05 22.97
CA VAL A 190 -9.10 10.04 21.91
C VAL A 190 -8.08 11.18 21.97
N GLN A 191 -7.80 11.72 23.15
CA GLN A 191 -6.76 12.74 23.35
C GLN A 191 -5.38 12.25 22.87
N SER A 192 -4.96 11.05 23.28
CA SER A 192 -3.70 10.47 22.83
C SER A 192 -3.63 10.29 21.30
N TYR A 193 -4.74 9.93 20.65
CA TYR A 193 -4.79 9.85 19.19
C TYR A 193 -4.66 11.23 18.55
N MET A 194 -5.36 12.24 19.07
CA MET A 194 -5.25 13.61 18.57
C MET A 194 -3.82 14.14 18.65
N GLU A 195 -3.16 13.99 19.80
CA GLU A 195 -1.75 14.37 19.99
C GLU A 195 -0.81 13.68 19.00
N LYS A 196 -1.00 12.37 18.77
CA LYS A 196 -0.23 11.62 17.77
C LYS A 196 -0.46 12.17 16.37
N THR A 197 -1.70 12.47 16.00
CA THR A 197 -2.00 13.04 14.68
C THR A 197 -1.38 14.42 14.48
N ASP A 198 -1.38 15.27 15.50
CA ASP A 198 -0.78 16.60 15.44
C ASP A 198 0.75 16.52 15.36
N ASN A 199 1.36 15.61 16.12
CA ASN A 199 2.80 15.35 16.02
C ASN A 199 3.20 14.87 14.62
N ILE A 200 2.39 14.01 14.00
CA ILE A 200 2.62 13.56 12.61
C ILE A 200 2.54 14.74 11.63
N LYS A 201 1.53 15.61 11.76
CA LYS A 201 1.39 16.81 10.91
C LYS A 201 2.60 17.74 11.05
N LYS A 202 3.02 18.05 12.28
CA LYS A 202 4.21 18.86 12.56
C LYS A 202 5.47 18.25 11.93
N LEU A 203 5.62 16.93 12.03
CA LEU A 203 6.78 16.23 11.48
C LEU A 203 6.78 16.23 9.94
N GLN A 204 5.61 16.13 9.31
CA GLN A 204 5.45 16.30 7.86
C GLN A 204 5.81 17.71 7.40
N GLU A 205 5.40 18.73 8.14
CA GLU A 205 5.70 20.13 7.84
C GLU A 205 7.19 20.42 7.96
N LEU A 206 7.85 19.94 9.02
CA LEU A 206 9.31 20.02 9.17
C LEU A 206 10.05 19.34 8.01
N ARG A 207 9.54 18.20 7.52
CA ARG A 207 10.13 17.52 6.34
C ARG A 207 9.99 18.37 5.08
N LYS A 208 8.82 18.97 4.85
CA LYS A 208 8.60 19.87 3.70
C LYS A 208 9.55 21.06 3.75
N ASN A 209 9.70 21.70 4.91
CA ASN A 209 10.60 22.84 5.09
C ASN A 209 12.05 22.45 4.84
N LYS A 210 12.52 21.30 5.36
CA LYS A 210 13.88 20.80 5.07
C LYS A 210 14.13 20.57 3.58
N ILE A 211 13.15 20.08 2.83
CA ILE A 211 13.27 19.89 1.37
C ILE A 211 13.36 21.25 0.68
N TYR A 212 12.52 22.20 1.08
CA TYR A 212 12.54 23.57 0.56
C TYR A 212 13.89 24.25 0.77
N GLU A 213 14.41 24.23 2.00
CA GLU A 213 15.72 24.80 2.35
C GLU A 213 16.86 24.17 1.53
N ARG A 214 16.85 22.85 1.35
CA ARG A 214 17.82 22.15 0.48
C ARG A 214 17.72 22.62 -0.97
N GLY A 215 16.50 22.83 -1.48
CA GLY A 215 16.26 23.36 -2.82
C GLY A 215 16.81 24.78 -2.96
N LEU A 216 16.54 25.64 -1.98
CA LEU A 216 17.03 27.01 -1.95
C LEU A 216 18.57 27.04 -1.95
N HIS A 217 19.20 26.22 -1.11
CA HIS A 217 20.66 26.15 -1.03
C HIS A 217 21.30 25.72 -2.37
N ARG A 218 20.74 24.69 -3.01
CA ARG A 218 21.18 24.25 -4.35
C ARG A 218 21.04 25.36 -5.39
N ASN A 219 19.94 26.11 -5.37
CA ASN A 219 19.74 27.22 -6.29
C ASN A 219 20.80 28.32 -6.08
N VAL A 220 21.12 28.65 -4.82
CA VAL A 220 22.19 29.61 -4.49
C VAL A 220 23.56 29.11 -4.97
N GLU A 221 23.87 27.82 -4.85
CA GLU A 221 25.12 27.27 -5.39
C GLU A 221 25.19 27.33 -6.91
N ILE A 222 24.08 27.00 -7.59
CA ILE A 222 23.97 27.07 -9.05
C ILE A 222 24.16 28.50 -9.53
N THR A 223 23.52 29.49 -8.89
CA THR A 223 23.66 30.90 -9.26
C THR A 223 25.09 31.40 -9.05
N LYS A 224 25.73 31.04 -7.92
CA LYS A 224 27.15 31.35 -7.67
C LYS A 224 28.05 30.80 -8.77
N LYS A 225 27.87 29.53 -9.17
CA LYS A 225 28.63 28.90 -10.27
C LYS A 225 28.40 29.63 -11.60
N ARG A 226 27.16 29.99 -11.92
CA ARG A 226 26.83 30.74 -13.14
C ARG A 226 27.51 32.12 -13.17
N ILE A 227 27.46 32.86 -12.07
CA ILE A 227 28.11 34.16 -11.94
C ILE A 227 29.61 34.03 -12.17
N TYR A 228 30.26 33.06 -11.51
CA TYR A 228 31.68 32.79 -11.68
C TYR A 228 32.08 32.51 -13.14
N VAL A 229 31.29 31.69 -13.85
CA VAL A 229 31.53 31.41 -15.28
C VAL A 229 31.40 32.68 -16.12
N ILE A 230 30.37 33.49 -15.89
CA ILE A 230 30.16 34.75 -16.59
C ILE A 230 31.34 35.71 -16.37
N GLU A 231 31.81 35.84 -15.13
CA GLU A 231 32.97 36.68 -14.82
C GLU A 231 34.24 36.21 -15.52
N ASN A 232 34.50 34.91 -15.54
CA ASN A 232 35.66 34.36 -16.24
C ASN A 232 35.59 34.56 -17.75
N LEU A 233 34.40 34.42 -18.35
CA LEU A 233 34.19 34.73 -19.76
C LEU A 233 34.41 36.22 -20.05
N LYS A 234 33.95 37.12 -19.18
CA LYS A 234 34.22 38.57 -19.29
C LYS A 234 35.72 38.86 -19.25
N LYS A 235 36.46 38.27 -18.30
CA LYS A 235 37.92 38.41 -18.19
C LYS A 235 38.64 37.93 -19.46
N ARG A 236 38.27 36.74 -19.98
CA ARG A 236 38.82 36.22 -21.24
C ARG A 236 38.54 37.14 -22.43
N ARG A 237 37.31 37.63 -22.57
CA ARG A 237 36.95 38.57 -23.66
C ARG A 237 37.77 39.86 -23.58
N ALA A 238 37.97 40.41 -22.38
CA ALA A 238 38.80 41.59 -22.18
C ALA A 238 40.27 41.35 -22.57
N GLN A 239 40.83 40.20 -22.20
CA GLN A 239 42.19 39.81 -22.60
C GLN A 239 42.34 39.66 -24.12
N ILE A 240 41.37 39.01 -24.79
CA ILE A 240 41.37 38.88 -26.26
C ILE A 240 41.31 40.27 -26.91
N LYS A 241 40.41 41.13 -26.44
CA LYS A 241 40.26 42.50 -26.96
C LYS A 241 41.57 43.31 -26.80
N LYS A 242 42.26 43.17 -25.65
CA LYS A 242 43.56 43.80 -25.41
C LYS A 242 44.62 43.30 -26.41
N LYS A 243 44.74 41.99 -26.61
CA LYS A 243 45.67 41.40 -27.59
C LYS A 243 45.37 41.83 -29.03
N MET A 244 44.10 42.00 -29.40
CA MET A 244 43.71 42.52 -30.71
C MET A 244 44.15 43.97 -30.90
N LEU A 245 43.91 44.84 -29.91
CA LEU A 245 44.37 46.24 -29.94
C LEU A 245 45.89 46.36 -30.04
N GLU A 246 46.64 45.53 -29.30
CA GLU A 246 48.11 45.48 -29.37
C GLU A 246 48.60 45.09 -30.78
N ARG A 247 47.98 44.07 -31.40
CA ARG A 247 48.28 43.67 -32.79
C ARG A 247 47.96 44.75 -33.80
N ASP A 248 46.78 45.38 -33.71
CA ASP A 248 46.38 46.46 -34.61
C ASP A 248 47.33 47.66 -34.49
N GLY A 249 47.75 48.00 -33.27
CA GLY A 249 48.76 49.02 -33.02
C GLY A 249 50.10 48.69 -33.67
N HIS A 250 50.56 47.43 -33.57
CA HIS A 250 51.79 46.97 -34.22
C HIS A 250 51.68 47.04 -35.75
N LEU A 251 50.56 46.60 -36.34
CA LEU A 251 50.33 46.66 -37.79
C LEU A 251 50.28 48.10 -38.33
N LYS A 252 49.75 49.05 -37.54
CA LYS A 252 49.79 50.48 -37.89
C LYS A 252 51.22 51.03 -37.90
N ARG A 253 52.06 50.64 -36.93
CA ARG A 253 53.48 51.06 -36.90
C ARG A 253 54.26 50.52 -38.10
N ILE A 254 54.07 49.26 -38.47
CA ILE A 254 54.69 48.68 -39.68
C ILE A 254 54.27 49.46 -40.93
N ARG A 255 52.97 49.75 -41.08
CA ARG A 255 52.47 50.52 -42.23
C ARG A 255 53.10 51.90 -42.31
N ASN A 256 53.25 52.59 -41.18
CA ASN A 256 53.85 53.93 -41.15
C ASN A 256 55.34 53.90 -41.51
N HIS A 257 56.09 52.87 -41.10
CA HIS A 257 57.51 52.71 -41.49
C HIS A 257 57.70 52.35 -42.97
N GLN A 258 56.71 51.68 -43.60
CA GLN A 258 56.75 51.39 -45.04
C GLN A 258 56.34 52.58 -45.92
N SER A 259 55.75 53.63 -45.35
CA SER A 259 55.37 54.86 -46.07
C SER A 259 56.40 55.99 -45.96
N GLU A 260 57.55 55.79 -45.31
CA GLU A 260 58.64 56.75 -45.38
C GLU A 260 59.28 56.68 -46.78
N PRO A 261 59.37 57.79 -47.53
CA PRO A 261 59.92 57.77 -48.87
C PRO A 261 61.40 57.41 -48.79
N ILE A 262 61.79 56.30 -49.42
CA ILE A 262 63.18 55.93 -49.61
C ILE A 262 63.78 56.95 -50.61
N ASN A 263 64.38 58.02 -50.08
CA ASN A 263 65.18 58.94 -50.87
C ASN A 263 66.48 58.24 -51.29
N TYR A 264 66.49 57.69 -52.50
CA TYR A 264 67.73 57.24 -53.13
C TYR A 264 68.55 58.47 -53.52
N ILE A 265 69.60 58.76 -52.74
CA ILE A 265 70.63 59.73 -53.14
C ILE A 265 71.57 59.00 -54.10
N ILE A 266 71.34 59.16 -55.41
CA ILE A 266 72.30 58.75 -56.43
C ILE A 266 73.42 59.80 -56.44
N ARG A 267 74.60 59.44 -55.92
CA ARG A 267 75.81 60.25 -56.12
C ARG A 267 76.39 59.92 -57.49
N CYS A 268 76.37 60.88 -58.41
CA CYS A 268 77.17 60.79 -59.64
C CYS A 268 78.66 60.82 -59.28
N PRO A 269 79.48 59.90 -59.80
CA PRO A 269 80.93 60.06 -59.78
C PRO A 269 81.32 61.18 -60.76
N ILE A 270 82.33 61.95 -60.33
CA ILE A 270 82.88 63.17 -60.95
C ILE A 270 83.30 62.92 -62.40
#